data_AF-A0A916YG28-F1
#
_entry.id   AF-A0A916YG28-F1
#
_cell.length_a   1.000
_cell.length_b   1.000
_cell.length_c   1.000
_cell.angle_alpha   90.00
_cell.angle_beta   90.00
_cell.angle_gamma   90.00
#
_symmetry.space_group_name_H-M   'P 1'
#
loop_
_entity.id
_entity.type
_entity.pdbx_description
1 polymer ?
#
loop_
_entity_poly.entity_id
_entity_poly.type
_entity_poly.pdbx_seq_one_letter_code
_entity_poly.pdbx_strand_id
1 'polypeptide(L)'
;MSKLRLTDLLIDGLRMMIRLDDGMPHGDSVGLPADEVRPHEVALLKRLMELRLAEKVVGWQDQTTYRLTERGRKLRDDGQVSGAEGDADD
;
A
#
# COMPACT_ATOMS: atom_id res chain seq x y z
N MET A 1 2.85 19.91 13.60
CA MET A 1 2.42 18.59 13.07
C MET A 1 2.84 18.51 11.61
N SER A 2 3.91 17.77 11.30
CA SER A 2 4.41 17.68 9.92
C SER A 2 3.46 16.85 9.06
N LYS A 3 2.94 17.46 7.97
CA LYS A 3 2.23 16.76 6.90
C LYS A 3 3.21 15.75 6.27
N LEU A 4 2.94 14.46 6.45
CA LEU A 4 3.65 13.39 5.75
C LEU A 4 3.40 13.58 4.25
N ARG A 5 4.46 13.76 3.45
CA ARG A 5 4.31 13.84 1.98
C ARG A 5 4.61 12.48 1.38
N LEU A 6 3.90 12.16 0.29
CA LEU A 6 4.13 10.93 -0.49
C LEU A 6 5.60 10.75 -0.88
N THR A 7 6.32 11.85 -1.08
CA THR A 7 7.76 11.88 -1.39
C THR A 7 8.65 11.27 -0.30
N ASP A 8 8.17 11.18 0.95
CA ASP A 8 8.90 10.53 2.06
C ASP A 8 8.77 9.00 2.00
N LEU A 9 7.76 8.49 1.30
CA LEU A 9 7.70 7.12 0.82
C LEU A 9 8.48 7.07 -0.49
N LEU A 10 9.79 6.82 -0.39
CA LEU A 10 10.65 6.49 -1.53
C LEU A 10 9.94 5.48 -2.47
N ILE A 11 10.33 5.45 -3.75
CA ILE A 11 9.76 4.60 -4.82
C ILE A 11 9.37 3.18 -4.35
N ASP A 12 10.15 2.58 -3.45
CA ASP A 12 9.88 1.27 -2.87
C ASP A 12 8.59 1.21 -2.04
N GLY A 13 8.24 2.27 -1.31
CA GLY A 13 6.98 2.45 -0.59
C GLY A 13 5.77 2.43 -1.50
N LEU A 14 5.83 3.12 -2.65
CA LEU A 14 4.76 3.07 -3.65
C LEU A 14 4.63 1.69 -4.27
N ARG A 15 5.76 1.04 -4.58
CA ARG A 15 5.77 -0.35 -5.08
C ARG A 15 5.16 -1.32 -4.07
N MET A 16 5.46 -1.15 -2.78
CA MET A 16 4.86 -1.95 -1.73
C MET A 16 3.37 -1.71 -1.61
N MET A 17 2.92 -0.45 -1.69
CA MET A 17 1.49 -0.15 -1.69
C MET A 17 0.75 -0.81 -2.86
N ILE A 18 1.35 -0.81 -4.06
CA ILE A 18 0.81 -1.54 -5.23
C ILE A 18 0.77 -3.04 -4.95
N ARG A 19 1.81 -3.61 -4.35
CA ARG A 19 1.86 -5.05 -4.05
C ARG A 19 0.85 -5.49 -2.97
N LEU A 20 0.51 -4.60 -2.05
CA LEU A 20 -0.50 -4.82 -1.00
C LEU A 20 -1.94 -4.63 -1.49
N ASP A 21 -2.11 -4.16 -2.73
CA ASP A 21 -3.40 -3.91 -3.36
C ASP A 21 -3.59 -4.90 -4.52
N ASP A 22 -4.45 -5.89 -4.33
CA ASP A 22 -4.81 -6.84 -5.39
C ASP A 22 -5.82 -6.25 -6.40
N GLY A 23 -6.22 -4.98 -6.21
CA GLY A 23 -7.21 -4.28 -7.04
C GLY A 23 -8.66 -4.67 -6.71
N MET A 24 -8.91 -5.48 -5.68
CA MET A 24 -10.22 -6.00 -5.31
C MET A 24 -10.56 -5.62 -3.87
N PRO A 25 -11.06 -4.41 -3.59
CA PRO A 25 -11.17 -3.85 -2.22
C PRO A 25 -12.09 -4.61 -1.24
N HIS A 26 -12.82 -5.64 -1.71
CA HIS A 26 -13.90 -6.31 -0.97
C HIS A 26 -13.85 -7.85 -1.01
N GLY A 27 -12.73 -8.45 -1.44
CA GLY A 27 -12.54 -9.91 -1.38
C GLY A 27 -12.02 -10.39 -0.01
N ASP A 28 -12.33 -11.63 0.37
CA ASP A 28 -11.71 -12.29 1.53
C ASP A 28 -10.26 -12.74 1.27
N SER A 29 -9.80 -12.63 0.02
CA SER A 29 -8.46 -12.98 -0.48
C SER A 29 -7.57 -11.75 -0.72
N VAL A 30 -7.80 -10.66 0.02
CA VAL A 30 -7.22 -9.36 -0.29
C VAL A 30 -5.91 -9.13 0.45
N GLY A 31 -4.83 -9.02 -0.32
CA GLY A 31 -3.51 -8.58 0.13
C GLY A 31 -2.37 -9.56 -0.15
N LEU A 32 -1.20 -9.26 0.41
CA LEU A 32 0.02 -10.06 0.32
C LEU A 32 0.10 -11.07 1.48
N PRO A 33 0.15 -12.39 1.21
CA PRO A 33 0.39 -13.39 2.24
C PRO A 33 1.68 -13.13 3.03
N ALA A 34 1.65 -13.39 4.34
CA ALA A 34 2.78 -13.08 5.21
C ALA A 34 4.05 -13.90 4.91
N ASP A 35 3.89 -15.09 4.37
CA ASP A 35 4.96 -15.98 3.88
C ASP A 35 5.58 -15.51 2.55
N GLU A 36 4.89 -14.66 1.80
CA GLU A 36 5.41 -14.04 0.57
C GLU A 36 6.15 -12.71 0.79
N VAL A 37 6.20 -12.24 2.04
CA VAL A 37 6.94 -11.03 2.43
C VAL A 37 8.44 -11.34 2.49
N ARG A 38 9.23 -10.64 1.66
CA ARG A 38 10.68 -10.83 1.63
C ARG A 38 11.35 -10.09 2.79
N PRO A 39 12.53 -10.52 3.28
CA PRO A 39 13.18 -9.89 4.42
C PRO A 39 13.43 -8.38 4.28
N HIS A 40 13.77 -7.91 3.08
CA HIS A 40 13.98 -6.48 2.81
C HIS A 40 12.69 -5.65 2.79
N GLU A 41 11.53 -6.29 2.69
CA GLU A 41 10.21 -5.66 2.64
C GLU A 41 9.61 -5.42 4.03
N VAL A 42 10.08 -6.16 5.04
CA VAL A 42 9.54 -6.13 6.41
C VAL A 42 9.63 -4.73 7.02
N ALA A 43 10.76 -4.04 6.86
CA ALA A 43 10.96 -2.70 7.41
C ALA A 43 9.98 -1.68 6.79
N LEU A 44 9.75 -1.80 5.49
CA LEU A 44 8.84 -0.94 4.74
C LEU A 44 7.38 -1.19 5.11
N LEU A 45 7.00 -2.47 5.22
CA LEU A 45 5.66 -2.87 5.64
C LEU A 45 5.35 -2.40 7.07
N LYS A 46 6.31 -2.55 7.99
CA LYS A 46 6.20 -2.02 9.35
C LYS A 46 5.98 -0.51 9.33
N ARG A 47 6.72 0.21 8.48
CA ARG A 47 6.56 1.67 8.33
C ARG A 47 5.16 2.04 7.82
N LEU A 48 4.62 1.31 6.85
CA LEU A 48 3.26 1.53 6.34
C LEU A 48 2.19 1.25 7.42
N MET A 49 2.39 0.23 8.25
CA MET A 49 1.50 -0.05 9.39
C MET A 49 1.57 1.03 10.47
N GLU A 50 2.76 1.52 10.82
CA GLU A 50 2.94 2.65 11.75
C GLU A 50 2.20 3.92 11.27
N LEU A 51 2.19 4.13 9.96
CA LEU A 51 1.47 5.24 9.31
C LEU A 51 -0.04 4.98 9.13
N ARG A 52 -0.53 3.79 9.52
CA ARG A 52 -1.90 3.31 9.33
C ARG A 52 -2.34 3.27 7.86
N LEU A 53 -1.39 3.01 6.96
CA LEU A 53 -1.63 2.85 5.52
C LEU A 53 -1.79 1.39 5.11
N ALA A 54 -1.22 0.48 5.90
CA ALA A 54 -1.40 -0.96 5.76
C ALA A 54 -1.86 -1.57 7.08
N GLU A 55 -2.47 -2.74 7.02
CA GLU A 55 -2.88 -3.54 8.16
C GLU A 55 -2.55 -5.02 7.94
N LYS A 56 -2.40 -5.74 9.06
CA LYS A 56 -2.26 -7.19 9.10
C LYS A 56 -3.61 -7.77 9.48
N VAL A 57 -4.15 -8.65 8.64
CA VAL A 57 -5.44 -9.32 8.86
C VAL A 57 -5.27 -10.82 8.79
N VAL A 58 -6.15 -11.54 9.47
CA VAL A 58 -6.29 -12.99 9.27
C VAL A 58 -7.38 -13.18 8.22
N GLY A 59 -7.00 -13.67 7.06
CA GLY A 59 -7.86 -13.95 5.92
C GLY A 59 -8.35 -15.38 5.91
N TRP A 60 -8.71 -15.84 4.71
CA TRP A 60 -9.19 -17.21 4.47
C TRP A 60 -8.19 -18.28 4.93
N GLN A 61 -8.69 -19.40 5.48
CA GLN A 61 -7.88 -20.52 6.01
C GLN A 61 -6.85 -20.15 7.09
N ASP A 62 -7.18 -19.18 7.96
CA ASP A 62 -6.25 -18.66 8.98
C ASP A 62 -4.95 -18.08 8.39
N GLN A 63 -4.91 -17.83 7.08
CA GLN A 63 -3.75 -17.24 6.43
C GLN A 63 -3.62 -15.78 6.85
N THR A 64 -2.46 -15.43 7.35
CA THR A 64 -2.15 -14.04 7.65
C THR A 64 -1.82 -13.30 6.36
N THR A 65 -2.49 -12.18 6.15
CA THR A 65 -2.34 -11.35 4.96
C THR A 65 -2.09 -9.90 5.35
N TYR A 66 -1.27 -9.19 4.57
CA TYR A 66 -1.08 -7.76 4.69
C TYR A 66 -1.81 -7.05 3.56
N ARG A 67 -2.60 -6.02 3.88
CA ARG A 67 -3.35 -5.27 2.87
C ARG A 67 -3.33 -3.78 3.16
N LEU A 68 -3.66 -2.97 2.15
CA LEU A 68 -3.89 -1.54 2.35
C LEU A 68 -5.14 -1.28 3.20
N THR A 69 -5.07 -0.26 4.05
CA THR A 69 -6.27 0.33 4.66
C THR A 69 -7.01 1.17 3.62
N GLU A 70 -8.24 1.61 3.92
CA GLU A 70 -8.95 2.57 3.05
C GLU A 70 -8.12 3.85 2.82
N ARG A 71 -7.43 4.31 3.86
CA ARG A 71 -6.52 5.46 3.78
C ARG A 71 -5.31 5.16 2.89
N GLY A 72 -4.75 3.95 2.98
CA GLY A 72 -3.66 3.50 2.10
C GLY A 72 -4.06 3.52 0.63
N ARG A 73 -5.25 3.00 0.30
CA ARG A 73 -5.79 3.00 -1.06
C ARG A 73 -5.97 4.42 -1.61
N LYS A 74 -6.66 5.29 -0.85
CA LYS A 74 -6.83 6.71 -1.21
C LYS A 74 -5.50 7.40 -1.49
N LEU A 75 -4.51 7.20 -0.61
CA LEU A 75 -3.19 7.81 -0.77
C LEU A 75 -2.45 7.31 -2.02
N ARG A 76 -2.59 6.01 -2.34
CA ARG A 76 -2.03 5.42 -3.55
C ARG A 76 -2.68 6.00 -4.80
N ASP A 77 -4.01 6.17 -4.79
CA ASP A 77 -4.76 6.74 -5.91
C ASP A 77 -4.43 8.23 -6.12
N ASP A 78 -4.41 9.03 -5.05
CA ASP A 78 -4.02 10.46 -5.09
C ASP A 78 -2.57 10.65 -5.60
N GLY A 79 -1.69 9.71 -5.23
CA GLY A 79 -0.31 9.65 -5.71
C GLY A 79 -0.16 9.29 -7.18
N GLN A 80 -1.14 8.59 -7.77
CA GLN A 80 -1.20 8.30 -9.21
C GLN A 80 -1.79 9.47 -10.01
N VAL A 81 -2.79 10.16 -9.47
CA VAL A 81 -3.43 11.31 -10.15
C VAL A 81 -2.45 12.48 -10.32
N SER A 82 -1.55 12.69 -9.35
CA SER A 82 -0.55 13.76 -9.42
C SER A 82 0.54 13.56 -10.48
N GLY A 83 0.58 12.42 -11.17
CA GLY A 83 1.50 12.12 -12.26
C GLY A 83 0.85 12.03 -13.65
N ALA A 84 -0.45 12.33 -13.77
CA ALA A 84 -1.21 12.15 -15.01
C ALA A 84 -1.82 13.46 -15.59
N GLU A 85 -1.55 14.62 -14.99
CA GLU A 85 -1.96 15.92 -15.54
C GLU A 85 -0.73 16.73 -15.94
N GLY A 86 -0.28 16.48 -17.16
CA GLY A 86 0.81 17.21 -17.78
C GLY A 86 1.25 16.56 -19.08
N ASP A 87 0.32 16.35 -20.02
CA ASP A 87 0.58 16.21 -21.46
C ASP A 87 -0.77 16.16 -22.19
N ALA A 88 -1.41 17.32 -22.27
CA ALA A 88 -2.41 17.62 -23.29
C ALA A 88 -2.39 19.13 -23.53
N ASP A 89 -1.25 19.62 -24.02
CA ASP A 89 -1.16 20.93 -24.67
C ASP A 89 -1.16 20.73 -26.19
N ASP A 90 -2.05 21.49 -26.82
CA ASP A 90 -2.25 21.83 -28.25
C ASP A 90 -2.92 20.81 -29.21
#